data_AF-A0A6A4BS29-F1
#
_entry.id   AF-A0A6A4BS29-F1
#
_cell.length_a   1.000
_cell.length_b   1.000
_cell.length_c   1.000
_cell.angle_alpha   90.00
_cell.angle_beta   90.00
_cell.angle_gamma   90.00
#
_symmetry.space_group_name_H-M   'P 1'
#
loop_
_entity.id
_entity.type
_entity.pdbx_description
1 polymer ?
#
loop_
_entity_poly.entity_id
_entity_poly.type
_entity_poly.pdbx_seq_one_letter_code
_entity_poly.pdbx_strand_id
1 'polypeptide(L)'
;MPLLFIGKSFKPRWIAKKPADTLYTSTNKAWMTTDTFQGWLRDVDASMRAQQRHILILVDNASSHCDDGVTLTNVCVAKLPANTTSKLQPLDQGIIYCIKRDVLRKKMEFAVDAVDEGVENPYKVGALKAIE
;
A
#
# COMPACT_ATOMS: atom_id res chain seq x y z
N MET A 1 -12.34 -1.93 2.33
CA MET A 1 -11.21 -2.85 2.57
C MET A 1 -10.05 -2.02 3.08
N PRO A 2 -9.42 -2.38 4.20
CA PRO A 2 -8.27 -1.65 4.72
C PRO A 2 -7.03 -1.88 3.84
N LEU A 3 -6.18 -0.86 3.71
CA LEU A 3 -4.90 -0.95 3.01
C LEU A 3 -3.91 -1.77 3.85
N LEU A 4 -3.18 -2.68 3.21
CA LEU A 4 -2.08 -3.44 3.82
C LEU A 4 -0.73 -2.82 3.44
N PHE A 5 0.02 -2.40 4.44
CA PHE A 5 1.40 -1.92 4.29
C PHE A 5 2.38 -3.01 4.70
N ILE A 6 3.48 -3.11 3.95
CA ILE A 6 4.54 -4.08 4.22
C ILE A 6 5.85 -3.31 4.42
N GLY A 7 6.51 -3.55 5.54
CA GLY A 7 7.82 -2.96 5.85
C GLY A 7 8.86 -3.99 6.21
N LYS A 8 10.11 -3.55 6.45
CA LYS A 8 11.19 -4.44 6.90
C LYS A 8 11.13 -4.70 8.40
N SER A 9 10.87 -3.64 9.16
CA SER A 9 10.87 -3.70 10.63
C SER A 9 9.51 -4.11 11.15
N PHE A 10 9.45 -5.00 12.13
CA PHE A 10 8.19 -5.37 12.79
C PHE A 10 7.48 -4.15 13.42
N LYS A 11 8.25 -3.25 14.05
CA LYS A 11 7.79 -1.91 14.45
C LYS A 11 8.45 -0.86 13.56
N PRO A 12 7.71 -0.21 12.65
CA PRO A 12 8.25 0.89 11.86
C PRO A 12 8.59 2.06 12.76
N ARG A 13 9.88 2.42 12.84
CA ARG A 13 10.37 3.54 13.67
C ARG A 13 9.79 4.89 13.27
N TRP A 14 9.38 5.00 12.01
CA TRP A 14 8.86 6.23 11.43
C TRP A 14 7.36 6.43 11.67
N ILE A 15 6.64 5.44 12.24
CA ILE A 15 5.23 5.60 12.61
C ILE A 15 5.11 5.40 14.12
N ALA A 16 5.02 6.50 14.88
CA ALA A 16 4.88 6.42 16.33
C ALA A 16 3.56 5.74 16.71
N LYS A 17 2.49 6.00 15.94
CA LYS A 17 1.17 5.39 16.11
C LYS A 17 0.62 4.99 14.74
N LYS A 18 0.44 3.69 14.51
CA LYS A 18 -0.21 3.17 13.30
C LYS A 18 -1.66 3.69 13.24
N PRO A 19 -2.14 4.23 12.11
CA PRO A 19 -3.55 4.54 11.92
C PRO A 19 -4.45 3.33 12.21
N ALA A 20 -5.65 3.57 12.74
CA ALA A 20 -6.58 2.50 13.10
C ALA A 20 -6.94 1.64 11.88
N ASP A 21 -7.26 2.28 10.76
CA ASP A 21 -7.82 1.65 9.55
C ASP A 21 -6.77 1.09 8.58
N THR A 22 -5.55 0.90 9.05
CA THR A 22 -4.42 0.46 8.24
C THR A 22 -3.88 -0.86 8.74
N LEU A 23 -3.74 -1.86 7.88
CA LEU A 23 -3.06 -3.11 8.21
C LEU A 23 -1.56 -2.94 7.98
N TYR A 24 -0.74 -3.57 8.83
CA TYR A 24 0.72 -3.55 8.70
C TYR A 24 1.29 -4.93 8.99
N THR A 25 2.24 -5.35 8.17
CA THR A 25 3.06 -6.54 8.41
C THR A 25 4.51 -6.28 8.01
N SER A 26 5.42 -7.15 8.45
CA SER A 26 6.84 -7.04 8.12
C SER A 26 7.35 -8.28 7.41
N THR A 27 8.12 -8.07 6.34
CA THR A 27 8.86 -9.12 5.63
C THR A 27 10.32 -8.69 5.47
N ASN A 28 11.25 -9.65 5.38
CA ASN A 28 12.68 -9.36 5.31
C ASN A 28 13.07 -8.37 4.20
N LYS A 29 12.36 -8.42 3.06
CA LYS A 29 12.59 -7.55 1.91
C LYS A 29 11.61 -6.37 1.82
N ALA A 30 10.65 -6.26 2.74
CA ALA A 30 9.49 -5.36 2.63
C ALA A 30 8.69 -5.54 1.33
N TRP A 31 8.63 -6.77 0.83
CA TRP A 31 7.87 -7.14 -0.36
C TRP A 31 6.72 -8.05 0.02
N MET A 32 5.72 -8.14 -0.86
CA MET A 32 4.67 -9.13 -0.76
C MET A 32 5.27 -10.54 -0.83
N THR A 33 4.80 -11.45 0.03
CA THR A 33 5.06 -12.88 -0.04
C THR A 33 3.75 -13.62 -0.25
N THR A 34 3.81 -14.84 -0.77
CA THR A 34 2.63 -15.70 -0.90
C THR A 34 1.92 -15.86 0.44
N ASP A 35 2.65 -16.15 1.52
CA ASP A 35 2.05 -16.32 2.85
C ASP A 35 1.31 -15.05 3.32
N THR A 36 1.91 -13.88 3.09
CA THR A 36 1.31 -12.60 3.45
C THR A 36 0.04 -12.34 2.63
N PHE A 37 0.10 -12.60 1.34
CA PHE A 37 -1.02 -12.42 0.43
C PHE A 37 -2.18 -13.36 0.76
N GLN A 38 -1.90 -14.64 1.01
CA GLN A 38 -2.90 -15.63 1.40
C GLN A 38 -3.52 -15.34 2.76
N GLY A 39 -2.71 -14.91 3.74
CA GLY A 39 -3.22 -14.46 5.05
C GLY A 39 -4.22 -13.32 4.88
N TRP A 40 -3.83 -12.29 4.13
CA TRP A 40 -4.69 -11.16 3.81
C TRP A 40 -5.96 -11.57 3.04
N LEU A 41 -5.87 -12.48 2.07
CA LEU A 41 -7.04 -12.98 1.33
C LEU A 41 -8.07 -13.65 2.24
N ARG A 42 -7.63 -14.45 3.22
CA ARG A 42 -8.53 -15.10 4.19
C ARG A 42 -9.29 -14.07 5.02
N ASP A 43 -8.61 -13.02 5.48
CA ASP A 43 -9.23 -11.94 6.25
C ASP A 43 -10.25 -11.15 5.41
N VAL A 44 -9.90 -10.85 4.15
CA VAL A 44 -10.81 -10.17 3.23
C VAL A 44 -12.03 -11.05 2.94
N ASP A 45 -11.85 -12.34 2.66
CA ASP A 45 -12.94 -13.28 2.39
C ASP A 45 -13.88 -13.42 3.59
N ALA A 46 -13.34 -13.54 4.80
CA ALA A 46 -14.13 -13.54 6.03
C ALA A 46 -14.92 -12.24 6.22
N SER A 47 -14.29 -11.09 5.94
CA SER A 47 -14.96 -9.78 6.01
C SER A 47 -16.09 -9.66 4.98
N MET A 48 -15.87 -10.15 3.75
CA MET A 48 -16.86 -10.14 2.68
C MET A 48 -18.03 -11.10 2.97
N ARG A 49 -17.75 -12.28 3.55
CA ARG A 49 -18.78 -13.20 4.07
C ARG A 49 -19.66 -12.53 5.13
N ALA A 50 -19.06 -11.87 6.11
CA ALA A 50 -19.80 -11.18 7.17
C ALA A 50 -20.71 -10.07 6.60
N GLN A 51 -20.29 -9.45 5.50
CA GLN A 51 -21.07 -8.43 4.78
C GLN A 51 -22.04 -9.01 3.73
N GLN A 52 -22.11 -10.33 3.58
CA GLN A 52 -22.89 -11.01 2.52
C GLN A 52 -22.57 -10.46 1.12
N ARG A 53 -21.31 -10.13 0.86
CA ARG A 53 -20.84 -9.50 -0.38
C ARG A 53 -19.95 -10.45 -1.15
N HIS A 54 -20.10 -10.50 -2.47
CA HIS A 54 -19.15 -11.16 -3.37
C HIS A 54 -18.33 -10.11 -4.12
N ILE A 55 -17.02 -10.32 -4.21
CA ILE A 55 -16.11 -9.40 -4.91
C ILE A 55 -15.13 -10.13 -5.82
N LEU A 56 -14.67 -9.42 -6.85
CA LEU A 56 -13.52 -9.78 -7.67
C LEU A 56 -12.34 -8.88 -7.28
N ILE A 57 -11.19 -9.48 -6.99
CA ILE A 57 -9.93 -8.76 -6.77
C ILE A 57 -9.05 -8.97 -8.01
N LEU A 58 -8.71 -7.87 -8.67
CA LEU A 58 -7.79 -7.84 -9.78
C LEU A 58 -6.38 -7.55 -9.26
N VAL A 59 -5.43 -8.43 -9.57
CA VAL A 59 -4.03 -8.32 -9.16
C VAL A 59 -3.10 -8.42 -10.36
N ASP A 60 -1.88 -7.87 -10.26
CA ASP A 60 -0.87 -8.13 -11.28
C ASP A 60 -0.44 -9.60 -11.27
N ASN A 61 0.28 -10.02 -12.33
CA ASN A 61 0.76 -11.39 -12.47
C ASN A 61 2.05 -11.67 -11.67
N ALA A 62 2.21 -11.08 -10.47
CA ALA A 62 3.33 -11.37 -9.60
C ALA A 62 3.23 -12.79 -9.00
N SER A 63 4.38 -13.46 -8.85
CA SER A 63 4.42 -14.81 -8.27
C SER A 63 3.95 -14.87 -6.82
N SER A 64 4.06 -13.76 -6.07
CA SER A 64 3.55 -13.64 -4.71
C SER A 64 2.02 -13.57 -4.63
N HIS A 65 1.34 -13.25 -5.73
CA HIS A 65 -0.13 -13.22 -5.79
C HIS A 65 -0.65 -14.62 -6.15
N CYS A 66 -0.45 -15.56 -5.23
CA CYS A 66 -0.86 -16.96 -5.40
C CYS A 66 -1.92 -17.33 -4.36
N ASP A 67 -3.08 -17.76 -4.84
CA ASP A 67 -4.22 -18.24 -4.07
C ASP A 67 -4.31 -19.78 -4.01
N ASP A 68 -3.34 -20.50 -4.59
CA ASP A 68 -3.28 -21.95 -4.52
C ASP A 68 -3.28 -22.45 -3.06
N GLY A 69 -4.16 -23.41 -2.77
CA GLY A 69 -4.34 -23.94 -1.42
C GLY A 69 -5.16 -23.04 -0.48
N VAL A 70 -5.74 -21.94 -0.97
CA VAL A 70 -6.69 -21.12 -0.21
C VAL A 70 -8.11 -21.35 -0.72
N THR A 71 -9.00 -21.81 0.16
CA THR A 71 -10.44 -21.90 -0.16
C THR A 71 -11.10 -20.56 0.12
N LEU A 72 -11.52 -19.87 -0.94
CA LEU A 72 -12.27 -18.61 -0.89
C LEU A 72 -13.73 -18.85 -1.27
N THR A 73 -14.64 -18.08 -0.68
CA THR A 73 -16.11 -18.28 -0.85
C THR A 73 -16.80 -17.03 -1.38
N ASN A 74 -16.31 -15.86 -1.00
CA ASN A 74 -16.88 -14.56 -1.30
C ASN A 74 -15.90 -13.67 -2.07
N VAL A 75 -14.65 -14.09 -2.19
CA VAL A 75 -13.61 -13.44 -2.98
C VAL A 75 -13.22 -14.34 -4.15
N CYS A 76 -13.26 -13.78 -5.35
CA CYS A 76 -12.60 -14.34 -6.52
C CYS A 76 -11.35 -13.51 -6.81
N VAL A 77 -10.23 -14.16 -7.13
CA VAL A 77 -8.99 -13.50 -7.52
C VAL A 77 -8.78 -13.72 -9.02
N ALA A 78 -8.50 -12.64 -9.76
CA ALA A 78 -8.11 -12.74 -11.17
C ALA A 78 -6.83 -11.95 -11.42
N LYS A 79 -5.93 -12.56 -12.19
CA LYS A 79 -4.65 -11.96 -12.56
C LYS A 79 -4.80 -11.21 -13.87
N LEU A 80 -4.23 -10.00 -13.92
CA LEU A 80 -4.11 -9.23 -15.15
C LEU A 80 -3.13 -9.93 -16.10
N PRO A 81 -3.31 -9.82 -17.44
CA PRO A 81 -2.37 -10.36 -18.40
C PRO A 81 -0.97 -9.80 -18.19
N ALA A 82 0.06 -10.59 -18.51
CA ALA A 82 1.44 -10.13 -18.42
C ALA A 82 1.66 -8.84 -19.22
N ASN A 83 2.49 -7.93 -18.70
CA ASN A 83 2.85 -6.65 -19.32
C ASN A 83 1.67 -5.67 -19.54
N THR A 84 0.55 -5.85 -18.84
CA THR A 84 -0.60 -4.92 -18.92
C THR A 84 -0.73 -3.99 -17.73
N THR A 85 0.12 -4.11 -16.71
CA THR A 85 0.10 -3.32 -15.47
C THR A 85 -0.07 -1.82 -15.73
N SER A 86 0.78 -1.23 -16.58
CA SER A 86 0.71 0.21 -16.88
C SER A 86 -0.56 0.66 -17.59
N LYS A 87 -1.29 -0.26 -18.24
CA LYS A 87 -2.49 0.04 -19.02
C LYS A 87 -3.79 -0.26 -18.27
N LEU A 88 -3.81 -1.35 -17.51
CA LEU A 88 -5.02 -1.91 -16.91
C LEU A 88 -5.07 -1.77 -15.40
N GLN A 89 -3.93 -1.63 -14.72
CA GLN A 89 -3.91 -1.57 -13.26
C GLN A 89 -4.27 -0.16 -12.78
N PRO A 90 -5.42 0.06 -12.13
CA PRO A 90 -5.85 1.39 -11.73
C PRO A 90 -4.90 2.07 -10.74
N LEU A 91 -4.18 1.25 -9.95
CA LEU A 91 -3.15 1.75 -9.04
C LEU A 91 -2.04 2.48 -9.80
N ASP A 92 -1.54 1.88 -10.88
CA ASP A 92 -0.49 2.47 -11.71
C ASP A 92 -1.02 3.59 -12.62
N GLN A 93 -2.29 3.52 -13.02
CA GLN A 93 -2.88 4.48 -13.95
C GLN A 93 -3.22 5.85 -13.33
N GLY A 94 -3.18 5.98 -12.01
CA GLY A 94 -3.41 7.29 -11.42
C GLY A 94 -3.35 7.35 -9.91
N ILE A 95 -3.75 6.30 -9.19
CA ILE A 95 -3.82 6.36 -7.73
C ILE A 95 -2.41 6.60 -7.13
N ILE A 96 -1.42 5.81 -7.57
CA ILE A 96 -0.03 5.98 -7.13
C ILE A 96 0.50 7.36 -7.51
N TYR A 97 0.21 7.82 -8.73
CA TYR A 97 0.62 9.15 -9.20
C TYR A 97 0.02 10.26 -8.33
N CYS A 98 -1.28 10.23 -8.07
CA CYS A 98 -1.99 11.22 -7.26
C CYS A 98 -1.43 11.29 -5.83
N ILE A 99 -1.18 10.14 -5.20
CA ILE A 99 -0.60 10.08 -3.85
C ILE A 99 0.83 10.65 -3.88
N LYS A 100 1.68 10.24 -4.83
CA LYS A 100 3.06 10.75 -4.96
C LYS A 100 3.08 12.25 -5.20
N ARG A 101 2.18 12.76 -6.03
CA ARG A 101 2.05 14.18 -6.34
C ARG A 101 1.68 14.98 -5.09
N ASP A 102 0.71 14.50 -4.31
CA ASP A 102 0.30 15.19 -3.07
C ASP A 102 1.43 15.22 -2.03
N VAL A 103 2.09 14.08 -1.83
CA VAL A 103 3.27 13.98 -0.94
C VAL A 103 4.37 14.93 -1.38
N LEU A 104 4.65 15.02 -2.69
CA LEU A 104 5.66 15.92 -3.22
C LEU A 104 5.27 17.38 -3.01
N ARG A 105 4.01 17.74 -3.29
CA ARG A 105 3.50 19.10 -3.09
C ARG A 105 3.71 19.56 -1.65
N LYS A 106 3.27 18.77 -0.67
CA LYS A 106 3.45 19.10 0.76
C LYS A 106 4.92 19.23 1.14
N LYS A 107 5.78 18.36 0.60
CA LYS A 107 7.23 18.47 0.80
C LYS A 107 7.80 19.76 0.22
N MET A 108 7.30 20.23 -0.91
CA MET A 108 7.73 21.50 -1.50
C MET A 108 7.22 22.70 -0.69
N GLU A 109 5.97 22.66 -0.20
CA GLU A 109 5.42 23.69 0.68
C GLU A 109 6.27 23.83 1.95
N PHE A 110 6.56 22.72 2.64
CA PHE A 110 7.47 22.72 3.79
C PHE A 110 8.85 23.31 3.45
N ALA A 111 9.40 22.99 2.28
CA ALA A 111 10.70 23.49 1.88
C ALA A 111 10.68 25.00 1.62
N VAL A 112 9.58 25.57 1.14
CA VAL A 112 9.40 27.02 0.99
C VAL A 112 9.39 27.69 2.36
N ASP A 113 8.59 27.19 3.31
CA ASP A 113 8.54 27.73 4.67
C ASP A 113 9.94 27.69 5.33
N ALA A 114 10.67 26.59 5.15
CA ALA A 114 12.02 26.46 5.68
C ALA A 114 13.03 27.44 5.02
N VAL A 115 12.85 27.79 3.74
CA VAL A 115 13.66 28.83 3.09
C VAL A 115 13.38 30.20 3.71
N ASP A 116 12.11 30.52 3.94
CA ASP A 116 11.70 31.78 4.55
C ASP A 116 12.23 31.91 5.99
N GLU A 117 12.36 30.79 6.71
CA GLU A 117 12.99 30.71 8.04
C GLU A 117 14.53 30.72 8.01
N GLY A 118 15.16 30.74 6.83
CA GLY A 118 16.62 30.78 6.68
C GLY A 118 17.32 29.44 6.92
N VAL A 119 16.64 28.31 6.79
CA VAL A 119 17.23 26.98 6.93
C VAL A 119 18.18 26.69 5.78
N GLU A 120 19.44 26.37 6.11
CA GLU A 120 20.53 26.18 5.13
C GLU A 120 20.32 25.02 4.14
N ASN A 121 19.48 24.02 4.51
CA ASN A 121 19.13 22.91 3.63
C ASN A 121 17.63 22.54 3.72
N PRO A 122 16.75 23.33 3.07
CA PRO A 122 15.30 23.21 3.20
C PRO A 122 14.75 21.91 2.60
N TYR A 123 15.50 21.27 1.69
CA TYR A 123 15.09 20.04 1.00
C TYR A 123 15.45 18.77 1.78
N LYS A 124 16.29 18.87 2.82
CA LYS A 124 16.72 17.75 3.67
C LYS A 124 15.71 17.46 4.78
N VAL A 125 14.43 17.43 4.40
CA VAL A 125 13.34 17.00 5.28
C VAL A 125 12.87 15.59 4.90
N GLY A 126 12.72 14.74 5.93
CA GLY A 126 12.15 13.41 5.76
C GLY A 126 10.68 13.50 5.38
N ALA A 127 10.21 12.59 4.52
CA ALA A 127 8.85 12.66 3.97
C ALA A 127 7.75 12.80 5.04
N LEU A 128 7.91 12.22 6.24
CA LEU A 128 6.95 12.40 7.33
C LEU A 128 6.85 13.83 7.82
N LYS A 129 7.99 14.47 8.12
CA LYS A 129 8.03 15.84 8.63
C LYS A 129 7.48 16.85 7.62
N ALA A 130 7.49 16.48 6.33
CA ALA A 130 6.94 17.27 5.24
C ALA A 130 5.43 17.09 5.02
N ILE A 131 4.81 16.06 5.60
CA ILE A 131 3.39 15.71 5.35
C ILE A 131 2.51 15.96 6.59
N GLU A 132 3.12 16.04 7.78
CA GLU A 132 2.50 16.51 9.04
C GLU A 132 1.97 17.93 8.94
#